data_AF-A0AAD7J6U2-F1
#
_entry.id   AF-A0AAD7J6U2-F1
#
_cell.length_a   1.000
_cell.length_b   1.000
_cell.length_c   1.000
_cell.angle_alpha   90.00
_cell.angle_beta   90.00
_cell.angle_gamma   90.00
#
_symmetry.space_group_name_H-M   'P 1'
#
loop_
_entity.id
_entity.type
_entity.pdbx_description
1 polymer ?
#
loop_
_entity_poly.entity_id
_entity_poly.type
_entity_poly.pdbx_seq_one_letter_code
_entity_poly.pdbx_strand_id
1 'polypeptide(L)'
;MCFTLSLLAAVLFAIQVNAQDFIAWSGNDCDGSEGLEVACDGTCFDFSNRHSFEVLNAEGFVTLFEGADCTGESFDFGAETPGECINVNTGTNIQSFICT
;
A
#
# COMPACT_ATOMS: atom_id res chain seq x y z
N MET A 1 -46.16 30.52 16.49
CA MET A 1 -45.43 30.01 15.31
C MET A 1 -43.98 30.42 15.48
N CYS A 2 -43.06 29.47 15.73
CA CYS A 2 -41.67 29.52 15.25
C CYS A 2 -41.02 28.18 15.60
N PHE A 3 -40.85 27.32 14.59
CA PHE A 3 -40.16 26.03 14.69
C PHE A 3 -38.66 26.29 14.55
N THR A 4 -37.84 25.85 15.51
CA THR A 4 -36.38 25.82 15.32
C THR A 4 -35.91 24.37 15.35
N LEU A 5 -35.79 23.80 14.15
CA LEU A 5 -35.18 22.51 13.89
C LEU A 5 -33.65 22.71 13.92
N SER A 6 -32.98 22.23 14.97
CA SER A 6 -31.50 22.25 15.02
C SER A 6 -30.94 21.14 14.13
N LEU A 7 -30.38 21.54 12.99
CA LEU A 7 -29.67 20.66 12.06
C LEU A 7 -28.25 20.44 12.60
N LEU A 8 -27.96 19.27 13.16
CA LEU A 8 -26.59 18.85 13.48
C LEU A 8 -25.94 18.33 12.20
N ALA A 9 -25.09 19.13 11.55
CA ALA A 9 -24.29 18.70 10.42
C ALA A 9 -23.07 17.93 10.93
N ALA A 10 -23.07 16.60 10.75
CA ALA A 10 -21.88 15.78 10.95
C ALA A 10 -20.91 16.04 9.79
N VAL A 11 -19.83 16.77 10.04
CA VAL A 11 -18.72 16.93 9.09
C VAL A 11 -17.88 15.66 9.16
N LEU A 12 -18.14 14.74 8.22
CA LEU A 12 -17.22 13.64 7.93
C LEU A 12 -16.00 14.25 7.23
N PHE A 13 -14.89 14.39 7.96
CA PHE A 13 -13.59 14.62 7.36
C PHE A 13 -13.22 13.36 6.57
N ALA A 14 -13.48 13.37 5.26
CA ALA A 14 -12.90 12.40 4.35
C ALA A 14 -11.39 12.71 4.28
N ILE A 15 -10.60 11.95 5.03
CA ILE A 15 -9.17 11.87 4.78
C ILE A 15 -8.99 11.37 3.33
N GLN A 16 -8.49 12.22 2.46
CA GLN A 16 -8.18 11.83 1.09
C GLN A 16 -6.86 11.06 1.14
N VAL A 17 -6.92 9.78 1.51
CA VAL A 17 -5.78 8.88 1.32
C VAL A 17 -5.63 8.70 -0.18
N ASN A 18 -4.57 9.23 -0.77
CA ASN A 18 -4.30 9.03 -2.19
C ASN A 18 -3.92 7.56 -2.34
N ALA A 19 -4.82 6.76 -2.89
CA ALA A 19 -4.59 5.35 -3.17
C ALA A 19 -3.59 5.14 -4.33
N GLN A 20 -2.58 6.00 -4.48
CA GLN A 20 -1.61 6.00 -5.59
C GLN A 20 -0.16 6.08 -5.09
N ASP A 21 0.10 5.64 -3.87
CA ASP A 21 1.44 5.73 -3.29
C ASP A 21 2.25 4.47 -3.56
N PHE A 22 1.60 3.32 -3.68
CA PHE A 22 2.23 2.02 -3.89
C PHE A 22 1.51 1.23 -4.99
N ILE A 23 2.28 0.65 -5.91
CA ILE A 23 1.78 -0.24 -6.96
C ILE A 23 2.56 -1.56 -6.90
N ALA A 24 1.84 -2.68 -6.82
CA ALA A 24 2.43 -4.01 -6.94
C ALA A 24 2.30 -4.54 -8.37
N TRP A 25 3.28 -5.31 -8.85
CA TRP A 25 3.28 -5.86 -10.20
C TRP A 25 3.46 -7.37 -10.18
N SER A 26 2.81 -8.06 -11.12
CA SER A 26 2.99 -9.52 -11.28
C SER A 26 4.34 -9.89 -11.89
N GLY A 27 5.01 -8.96 -12.57
CA GLY A 27 6.30 -9.19 -13.19
C GLY A 27 7.47 -8.77 -12.29
N ASN A 28 8.68 -9.03 -12.74
CA ASN A 28 9.90 -8.78 -11.95
C ASN A 28 10.44 -7.36 -12.11
N ASP A 29 10.12 -6.71 -13.24
CA ASP A 29 10.66 -5.42 -13.65
C ASP A 29 9.52 -4.39 -13.75
N CYS A 30 8.57 -4.45 -12.80
CA CYS A 30 7.36 -3.64 -12.75
C CYS A 30 6.54 -3.69 -14.04
N ASP A 31 6.48 -4.91 -14.56
CA ASP A 31 5.80 -5.27 -15.78
C ASP A 31 4.68 -6.30 -15.52
N GLY A 32 3.94 -6.62 -16.57
CA GLY A 32 2.81 -7.54 -16.49
C GLY A 32 1.54 -6.88 -15.94
N SER A 33 0.80 -7.63 -15.11
CA SER A 33 -0.48 -7.17 -14.57
C SER A 33 -0.27 -6.36 -13.31
N GLU A 34 -0.76 -5.13 -13.34
CA GLU A 34 -0.82 -4.23 -12.19
C GLU A 34 -1.70 -4.81 -11.07
N GLY A 35 -1.32 -4.52 -9.83
CA GLY A 35 -2.03 -4.83 -8.61
C GLY A 35 -3.02 -3.74 -8.22
N LEU A 36 -3.41 -3.74 -6.94
CA LEU A 36 -4.15 -2.62 -6.39
C LEU A 36 -3.18 -1.47 -6.13
N GLU A 37 -3.49 -0.28 -6.62
CA GLU A 37 -2.87 0.94 -6.14
C GLU A 37 -3.38 1.21 -4.71
N VAL A 38 -2.47 1.40 -3.77
CA VAL A 38 -2.81 1.63 -2.36
C VAL A 38 -2.05 2.82 -1.80
N ALA A 39 -2.55 3.35 -0.69
CA ALA A 39 -1.85 4.38 0.07
C ALA A 39 -0.84 3.76 1.04
N CYS A 40 0.26 4.47 1.29
CA CYS A 40 1.23 4.10 2.31
C CYS A 40 0.79 4.65 3.68
N ASP A 41 -0.30 4.10 4.23
CA ASP A 41 -0.91 4.56 5.48
C ASP A 41 -0.70 3.60 6.67
N GLY A 42 0.16 2.59 6.50
CA GLY A 42 0.41 1.54 7.49
C GLY A 42 -0.62 0.41 7.49
N THR A 43 -1.58 0.40 6.56
CA THR A 43 -2.52 -0.71 6.39
C THR A 43 -1.82 -1.94 5.79
N CYS A 44 -2.26 -3.13 6.19
CA CYS A 44 -1.80 -4.40 5.63
C CYS A 44 -2.56 -4.74 4.35
N PHE A 45 -1.85 -5.07 3.28
CA PHE A 45 -2.41 -5.41 1.98
C PHE A 45 -1.88 -6.77 1.47
N ASP A 46 -2.64 -7.38 0.58
CA ASP A 46 -2.24 -8.62 -0.11
C ASP A 46 -1.15 -8.33 -1.15
N PHE A 47 -0.10 -9.17 -1.16
CA PHE A 47 0.98 -9.16 -2.14
C PHE A 47 1.02 -10.47 -2.95
N SER A 48 -0.02 -11.30 -2.85
CA SER A 48 -0.01 -12.62 -3.47
C SER A 48 0.11 -12.51 -4.99
N ASN A 49 0.93 -13.38 -5.59
CA ASN A 49 1.23 -13.38 -7.03
C ASN A 49 1.83 -12.06 -7.55
N ARG A 50 2.53 -11.31 -6.69
CA ARG A 50 3.31 -10.11 -7.05
C ARG A 50 4.79 -10.38 -6.83
N HIS A 51 5.62 -9.73 -7.64
CA HIS A 51 7.07 -9.95 -7.67
C HIS A 51 7.89 -8.67 -7.68
N SER A 52 7.27 -7.52 -7.94
CA SER A 52 7.92 -6.22 -7.82
C SER A 52 6.91 -5.16 -7.41
N PHE A 53 7.42 -4.01 -6.99
CA PHE A 53 6.60 -2.86 -6.63
C PHE A 53 7.29 -1.53 -6.93
N GLU A 54 6.50 -0.47 -6.97
CA GLU A 54 6.96 0.93 -7.06
C GLU A 54 6.27 1.76 -5.99
N VAL A 55 6.97 2.74 -5.44
CA VAL A 55 6.40 3.75 -4.53
C VAL A 55 6.45 5.11 -5.21
N LEU A 56 5.31 5.76 -5.44
CA LEU A 56 5.21 6.90 -6.35
C LEU A 56 5.37 8.28 -5.69
N ASN A 57 4.95 8.46 -4.44
CA ASN A 57 4.71 9.81 -3.89
C ASN A 57 5.64 10.30 -2.76
N ALA A 58 6.53 9.47 -2.20
CA ALA A 58 7.67 9.90 -1.37
C ALA A 58 8.49 8.67 -0.91
N GLU A 59 9.63 8.92 -0.26
CA GLU A 59 10.38 7.92 0.51
C GLU A 59 9.42 7.12 1.40
N GLY A 60 9.23 5.86 1.07
CA GLY A 60 8.36 4.95 1.79
C GLY A 60 9.14 3.74 2.28
N PHE A 61 8.81 3.25 3.47
CA PHE A 61 9.28 1.98 3.95
C PHE A 61 8.23 0.92 3.66
N VAL A 62 8.62 -0.12 2.94
CA VAL A 62 7.76 -1.24 2.61
C VAL A 62 8.27 -2.45 3.37
N THR A 63 7.43 -2.99 4.26
CA THR A 63 7.70 -4.26 4.93
C THR A 63 6.86 -5.34 4.26
N LEU A 64 7.54 -6.35 3.71
CA LEU A 64 6.93 -7.51 3.05
C LEU A 64 6.96 -8.72 3.99
N PHE A 65 5.92 -9.53 3.97
CA PHE A 65 5.72 -10.66 4.88
C PHE A 65 5.48 -11.96 4.12
N GLU A 66 6.08 -13.07 4.58
CA GLU A 66 5.84 -14.42 4.03
C GLU A 66 4.39 -14.90 4.26
N GLY A 67 3.80 -14.52 5.40
CA GLY A 67 2.43 -14.85 5.75
C GLY A 67 1.41 -13.89 5.15
N ALA A 68 0.17 -14.35 5.05
CA ALA A 68 -0.97 -13.46 4.86
C ALA A 68 -1.20 -12.60 6.12
N ASP A 69 -1.97 -11.53 6.00
CA ASP A 69 -2.35 -10.63 7.10
C ASP A 69 -1.16 -10.02 7.87
N CYS A 70 -0.03 -9.83 7.18
CA CYS A 70 1.20 -9.23 7.69
C CYS A 70 1.79 -9.97 8.89
N THR A 71 1.92 -11.29 8.73
CA THR A 71 2.44 -12.21 9.73
C THR A 71 3.65 -13.01 9.22
N GLY A 72 4.42 -13.60 10.13
CA GLY A 72 5.56 -14.45 9.77
C GLY A 72 6.86 -13.66 9.62
N GLU A 73 7.81 -14.23 8.86
CA GLU A 73 9.07 -13.56 8.53
C GLU A 73 8.82 -12.32 7.67
N SER A 74 9.55 -11.25 7.96
CA SER A 74 9.39 -9.95 7.31
C SER A 74 10.70 -9.41 6.73
N PHE A 75 10.59 -8.63 5.67
CA PHE A 75 11.70 -8.03 4.94
C PHE A 75 11.39 -6.57 4.66
N ASP A 76 12.30 -5.69 5.07
CA ASP A 76 12.14 -4.25 4.89
C ASP A 76 12.87 -3.78 3.63
N PHE A 77 12.18 -2.96 2.84
CA PHE A 77 12.68 -2.32 1.64
C PHE A 77 12.51 -0.81 1.77
N GLY A 78 13.60 -0.07 1.55
CA GLY A 78 13.54 1.38 1.39
C GLY A 78 13.24 1.71 -0.07
N ALA A 79 12.19 2.48 -0.32
CA ALA A 79 11.95 3.10 -1.62
C ALA A 79 12.51 4.53 -1.59
N GLU A 80 13.82 4.67 -1.77
CA GLU A 80 14.52 5.96 -1.68
C GLU A 80 14.23 6.86 -2.89
N THR A 81 13.91 6.27 -4.04
CA THR A 81 13.59 7.00 -5.27
C THR A 81 12.13 6.77 -5.66
N PRO A 82 11.31 7.83 -5.73
CA PRO A 82 9.93 7.70 -6.20
C PRO A 82 9.85 7.13 -7.63
N GLY A 83 8.99 6.14 -7.83
CA GLY A 83 8.81 5.43 -9.09
C GLY A 83 9.94 4.46 -9.44
N GLU A 84 10.87 4.19 -8.51
CA GLU A 84 11.84 3.12 -8.70
C GLU A 84 11.16 1.76 -8.59
N CYS A 85 11.42 0.91 -9.57
CA CYS A 85 11.00 -0.48 -9.55
C CYS A 85 11.90 -1.32 -8.66
N ILE A 86 11.29 -1.95 -7.65
CA ILE A 86 11.98 -2.81 -6.70
C ILE A 86 11.52 -4.25 -6.92
N ASN A 87 12.46 -5.12 -7.35
CA ASN A 87 12.23 -6.56 -7.45
C ASN A 87 12.27 -7.23 -6.07
N VAL A 88 11.24 -8.00 -5.74
CA VAL A 88 11.13 -8.74 -4.47
C VAL A 88 11.71 -10.14 -4.65
N ASN A 89 12.98 -10.30 -4.26
CA ASN A 89 13.68 -11.58 -4.32
C ASN A 89 14.23 -11.99 -2.95
N THR A 90 13.32 -12.25 -2.01
CA THR A 90 13.63 -12.64 -0.63
C THR A 90 13.98 -14.12 -0.49
N GLY A 91 13.77 -14.92 -1.53
CA GLY A 91 13.89 -16.39 -1.47
C GLY A 91 12.71 -17.09 -0.80
N THR A 92 11.68 -16.34 -0.38
CA THR A 92 10.44 -16.83 0.23
C THR A 92 9.22 -16.42 -0.58
N ASN A 93 8.08 -17.06 -0.34
CA ASN A 93 6.83 -16.68 -0.99
C ASN A 93 6.14 -15.58 -0.18
N ILE A 94 6.33 -14.33 -0.60
CA ILE A 94 5.70 -13.17 0.03
C ILE A 94 4.19 -13.16 -0.26
N GLN A 95 3.39 -12.87 0.76
CA GLN A 95 1.93 -12.88 0.66
C GLN A 95 1.26 -11.59 1.10
N SER A 96 1.92 -10.75 1.90
CA SER A 96 1.34 -9.47 2.30
C SER A 96 2.40 -8.41 2.53
N PHE A 97 1.98 -7.15 2.63
CA PHE A 97 2.87 -6.03 2.87
C PHE A 97 2.21 -4.90 3.65
N ILE A 98 3.05 -4.07 4.27
CA ILE A 98 2.70 -2.78 4.86
C ILE A 98 3.59 -1.72 4.19
N CYS A 99 3.01 -0.55 3.86
CA CYS A 99 3.78 0.61 3.42
C CYS A 99 3.48 1.81 4.32
N THR A 100 4.52 2.60 4.65
CA THR A 100 4.45 3.82 5.48
C THR A 100 5.33 4.93 4.95
#